data_AF-A0A6A4F5B3-F1
#
_entry.id   AF-A0A6A4F5B3-F1
#
_cell.length_a   1.000
_cell.length_b   1.000
_cell.length_c   1.000
_cell.angle_alpha   90.00
_cell.angle_beta   90.00
_cell.angle_gamma   90.00
#
_symmetry.space_group_name_H-M   'P 1'
#
loop_
_entity.id
_entity.type
_entity.pdbx_description
1 polymer ?
#
loop_
_entity_poly.entity_id
_entity_poly.type
_entity_poly.pdbx_seq_one_letter_code
_entity_poly.pdbx_strand_id
1 'polypeptide(L)'
;MVINDPGQQDATALLLDFKKTYESLDRDNVIEALRRKGYPEQFCKAVAALHDGTNVRFLANGATSRQIEVTSGIRQGCSLAPLLFIIALDPLYRELDGFIGARRVGMQSAAGNFELRVAG
;
A
#
# COMPACT_ATOMS: atom_id res chain seq x y z
N MET A 1 -3.17 -25.84 -2.95
CA MET A 1 -2.37 -26.25 -4.12
C MET A 1 -0.92 -26.02 -3.75
N VAL A 2 -0.22 -27.07 -3.31
CA VAL A 2 1.22 -26.98 -2.99
C VAL A 2 1.94 -27.22 -4.29
N ILE A 3 2.53 -26.17 -4.86
CA ILE A 3 3.40 -26.27 -6.03
C ILE A 3 4.70 -26.86 -5.52
N ASN A 4 4.87 -28.17 -5.69
CA ASN A 4 6.11 -28.85 -5.32
C ASN A 4 7.01 -28.89 -6.56
N ASP A 5 7.57 -27.74 -6.90
CA ASP A 5 8.54 -27.61 -7.99
C ASP A 5 9.93 -27.98 -7.44
N PRO A 6 10.57 -29.06 -7.94
CA PRO A 6 11.87 -29.51 -7.44
C PRO A 6 12.96 -28.42 -7.51
N GLY A 7 12.82 -27.42 -8.40
CA GLY A 7 13.74 -26.29 -8.51
C GLY A 7 13.55 -25.18 -7.46
N GLN A 8 12.51 -25.26 -6.61
CA GLN A 8 12.20 -24.27 -5.57
C GLN A 8 12.31 -24.81 -4.14
N GLN A 9 12.85 -26.02 -3.95
CA GLN A 9 12.94 -26.65 -2.62
C GLN A 9 13.73 -25.83 -1.59
N ASP A 10 14.60 -24.93 -2.05
CA ASP A 10 15.40 -24.04 -1.21
C ASP A 10 15.09 -22.54 -1.41
N ALA A 11 13.96 -22.24 -2.08
CA ALA A 11 13.51 -20.88 -2.28
C ALA A 11 13.06 -20.28 -0.94
N THR A 12 13.63 -19.12 -0.58
CA THR A 12 13.20 -18.34 0.59
C THR A 12 12.35 -17.17 0.14
N ALA A 13 11.17 -17.02 0.73
CA ALA A 13 10.26 -15.91 0.48
C ALA A 13 10.13 -15.02 1.72
N LEU A 14 10.20 -13.71 1.52
CA LEU A 14 9.84 -12.72 2.53
C LEU A 14 8.46 -12.16 2.17
N LEU A 15 7.46 -12.40 3.02
CA LEU A 15 6.12 -11.86 2.85
C LEU A 15 5.98 -10.62 3.73
N LEU A 16 5.64 -9.49 3.10
CA LEU A 16 5.37 -8.23 3.78
C LEU A 16 3.87 -7.96 3.73
N ASP A 17 3.27 -7.65 4.88
CA ASP A 17 1.88 -7.28 4.99
C ASP A 17 1.73 -5.86 5.55
N PHE A 18 0.74 -5.14 5.04
CA PHE A 18 0.46 -3.77 5.45
C PHE A 18 -0.66 -3.77 6.47
N LYS A 19 -0.35 -3.38 7.70
CA LYS A 19 -1.36 -3.23 8.75
C LYS A 19 -2.34 -2.10 8.39
N LYS A 20 -3.63 -2.44 8.31
CA LYS A 20 -4.75 -1.49 8.13
C LYS A 20 -4.58 -0.56 6.93
N THR A 21 -4.18 -1.12 5.79
CA THR A 21 -3.87 -0.42 4.51
C THR A 21 -4.71 0.82 4.25
N TYR A 22 -6.04 0.70 4.21
CA TYR A 22 -6.89 1.84 3.86
C TYR A 22 -6.96 2.90 4.96
N GLU A 23 -6.88 2.52 6.23
CA GLU A 23 -6.99 3.44 7.37
C GLU A 23 -5.69 4.21 7.62
N SER A 24 -4.56 3.61 7.24
CA SER A 24 -3.21 4.14 7.50
C SER A 24 -2.61 4.96 6.36
N LEU A 25 -3.25 4.98 5.17
CA LEU A 25 -2.77 5.78 4.05
C LEU A 25 -2.69 7.27 4.39
N ASP A 26 -1.53 7.86 4.18
CA ASP A 26 -1.37 9.30 4.26
C ASP A 26 -1.98 9.98 3.02
N ARG A 27 -2.94 10.88 3.23
CA ARG A 27 -3.72 11.49 2.14
C ARG A 27 -2.85 12.34 1.24
N ASP A 28 -1.90 13.09 1.79
CA ASP A 28 -1.02 13.96 1.02
C ASP A 28 -0.12 13.13 0.11
N ASN A 29 0.42 12.02 0.59
CA ASN A 29 1.17 11.06 -0.21
C ASN A 29 0.33 10.45 -1.35
N VAL A 30 -0.94 10.14 -1.12
CA VAL A 30 -1.84 9.67 -2.20
C VAL A 30 -2.00 10.74 -3.28
N ILE A 31 -2.25 12.00 -2.88
CA ILE A 31 -2.41 13.10 -3.83
C ILE A 31 -1.10 13.36 -4.59
N GLU A 32 0.04 13.32 -3.91
CA GLU A 32 1.34 13.49 -4.53
C GLU A 32 1.67 12.35 -5.51
N ALA A 33 1.33 11.11 -5.15
CA ALA A 33 1.49 9.96 -6.05
C ALA A 33 0.64 10.12 -7.33
N LEU A 34 -0.60 10.63 -7.21
CA LEU A 34 -1.44 10.97 -8.36
C LEU A 34 -0.80 12.04 -9.25
N ARG A 35 -0.27 13.12 -8.65
CA ARG A 35 0.41 14.18 -9.40
C ARG A 35 1.63 13.65 -10.15
N ARG A 36 2.47 12.84 -9.50
CA ARG A 36 3.66 12.21 -10.11
C ARG A 36 3.31 11.25 -11.24
N LYS A 37 2.13 10.61 -11.19
CA LYS A 37 1.61 9.77 -12.27
C LYS A 37 1.03 10.57 -13.45
N GLY A 38 0.92 11.90 -13.33
CA GLY A 38 0.45 12.77 -14.41
C GLY A 38 -1.07 12.94 -14.46
N TYR A 39 -1.79 12.62 -13.38
CA TYR A 39 -3.23 12.89 -13.33
C TYR A 39 -3.50 14.41 -13.34
N PRO A 40 -4.58 14.87 -14.01
CA PRO A 40 -4.95 16.28 -14.01
C PRO A 40 -5.12 16.84 -12.59
N GLU A 41 -4.69 18.08 -12.34
CA GLU A 41 -4.82 18.70 -11.01
C GLU A 41 -6.29 18.80 -10.54
N GLN A 42 -7.23 18.92 -11.48
CA GLN A 42 -8.67 18.87 -11.18
C GLN A 42 -9.09 17.53 -10.56
N PHE A 43 -8.54 16.42 -11.06
CA PHE A 43 -8.78 15.10 -10.50
C PHE A 43 -8.14 14.96 -9.12
N CYS A 44 -6.90 15.43 -8.96
CA CYS A 44 -6.20 15.43 -7.66
C CYS A 44 -6.99 16.20 -6.60
N LYS A 45 -7.52 17.38 -6.95
CA LYS A 45 -8.37 18.19 -6.06
C LYS A 45 -9.69 17.49 -5.74
N ALA A 46 -10.32 16.83 -6.72
CA ALA A 46 -11.55 16.06 -6.47
C ALA A 46 -11.31 14.90 -5.51
N VAL A 47 -10.19 14.17 -5.65
CA VAL A 47 -9.81 13.11 -4.71
C VAL A 47 -9.54 13.69 -3.33
N ALA A 48 -8.80 14.79 -3.22
CA ALA A 48 -8.55 15.45 -1.93
C ALA A 48 -9.85 15.87 -1.24
N ALA A 49 -10.75 16.53 -1.97
CA ALA A 49 -12.06 16.97 -1.47
C ALA A 49 -12.96 15.81 -1.04
N LEU A 50 -12.85 14.63 -1.66
CA LEU A 50 -13.62 13.45 -1.28
C LEU A 50 -13.30 12.93 0.14
N HIS A 51 -12.10 13.26 0.62
CA HIS A 51 -11.57 12.79 1.91
C HIS A 51 -11.43 13.92 2.93
N ASP A 52 -11.47 15.18 2.50
CA ASP A 52 -11.41 16.35 3.38
C ASP A 52 -12.58 16.39 4.37
N GLY A 53 -12.33 16.90 5.58
CA GLY A 53 -13.33 17.01 6.64
C GLY A 53 -14.05 15.69 7.01
N THR A 54 -13.44 14.53 6.72
CA THR A 54 -14.06 13.23 7.04
C THR A 54 -14.14 13.08 8.55
N ASN A 55 -15.34 12.79 9.06
CA ASN A 55 -15.61 12.61 10.48
C ASN A 55 -16.32 11.27 10.72
N VAL A 56 -16.06 10.67 11.88
CA VAL A 56 -16.70 9.42 12.31
C VAL A 56 -17.34 9.55 13.69
N ARG A 57 -18.39 8.76 13.91
CA ARG A 57 -18.99 8.52 15.22
C ARG A 57 -19.15 7.02 15.41
N PHE A 58 -18.87 6.55 16.61
CA PHE A 58 -19.03 5.16 16.99
C PHE A 58 -20.41 4.98 17.63
N LEU A 59 -21.13 3.94 17.22
CA LEU A 59 -22.37 3.50 17.86
C LEU A 59 -22.07 2.20 18.61
N ALA A 60 -22.22 2.22 19.92
CA ALA A 60 -22.01 1.05 20.77
C ALA A 60 -23.14 0.95 21.79
N ASN A 61 -23.83 -0.19 21.82
CA ASN A 61 -24.95 -0.45 22.75
C ASN A 61 -26.02 0.65 22.77
N GLY A 62 -26.32 1.24 21.61
CA GLY A 62 -27.29 2.33 21.47
C GLY A 62 -26.77 3.73 21.86
N ALA A 63 -25.56 3.83 22.41
CA ALA A 63 -24.92 5.10 22.70
C ALA A 63 -24.00 5.53 21.54
N THR A 64 -24.07 6.81 21.18
CA THR A 64 -23.22 7.40 20.12
C THR A 64 -22.07 8.17 20.75
N SER A 65 -20.85 8.00 20.23
CA SER A 65 -19.69 8.77 20.66
C SER A 65 -19.77 10.24 20.20
N ARG A 66 -18.90 11.08 20.76
CA ARG A 66 -18.57 12.36 20.13
C ARG A 66 -18.04 12.14 18.71
N GLN A 67 -18.22 13.15 17.87
CA GLN A 67 -17.63 13.18 16.54
C GLN A 67 -16.11 13.30 16.63
N ILE A 68 -15.41 12.49 15.85
CA ILE A 68 -13.95 12.46 15.77
C ILE A 68 -13.56 12.68 14.31
N GLU A 69 -12.63 13.61 14.10
CA GLU A 69 -12.06 13.85 12.78
C GLU A 69 -11.12 12.71 12.39
N VAL A 70 -11.23 12.27 11.13
CA VAL A 70 -10.36 11.26 10.53
C VAL A 70 -9.34 11.97 9.68
N THR A 71 -8.10 12.01 10.16
CA THR A 71 -6.98 12.70 9.50
C THR A 71 -6.22 11.81 8.51
N SER A 72 -6.32 10.49 8.63
CA SER A 72 -5.65 9.53 7.74
C SER A 72 -6.63 8.60 7.05
N GLY A 73 -6.15 7.97 5.99
CA GLY A 73 -6.83 6.89 5.33
C GLY A 73 -7.95 7.33 4.38
N ILE A 74 -8.45 6.32 3.69
CA ILE A 74 -9.53 6.40 2.72
C ILE A 74 -10.84 6.02 3.41
N ARG A 75 -11.89 6.76 3.10
CA ARG A 75 -13.22 6.52 3.66
C ARG A 75 -13.73 5.13 3.26
N GLN A 76 -14.24 4.36 4.23
CA GLN A 76 -14.90 3.09 3.94
C GLN A 76 -16.09 3.28 2.99
N GLY A 77 -16.20 2.41 1.99
CA GLY A 77 -17.20 2.54 0.92
C GLY A 77 -16.77 3.46 -0.25
N CYS A 78 -15.57 4.04 -0.20
CA CYS A 78 -15.00 4.73 -1.36
C CYS A 78 -14.65 3.72 -2.46
N SER A 79 -15.31 3.84 -3.61
CA SER A 79 -15.07 2.98 -4.77
C SER A 79 -13.66 3.14 -5.36
N LEU A 80 -13.00 4.27 -5.12
CA LEU A 80 -11.62 4.53 -5.55
C LEU A 80 -10.57 3.96 -4.60
N ALA A 81 -10.94 3.45 -3.41
CA ALA A 81 -9.99 3.03 -2.39
C ALA A 81 -8.93 2.02 -2.87
N PRO A 82 -9.30 0.94 -3.61
CA PRO A 82 -8.32 -0.02 -4.10
C PRO A 82 -7.33 0.59 -5.08
N LEU A 83 -7.81 1.46 -5.98
CA LEU A 83 -6.97 2.12 -6.98
C LEU A 83 -6.01 3.11 -6.34
N LEU A 84 -6.51 3.94 -5.41
CA LEU A 84 -5.71 4.92 -4.69
C LEU A 84 -4.62 4.23 -3.85
N PHE A 85 -4.92 3.07 -3.27
CA PHE A 85 -3.94 2.26 -2.55
C PHE A 85 -2.82 1.76 -3.48
N ILE A 86 -3.15 1.21 -4.65
CA ILE A 86 -2.15 0.76 -5.63
C ILE A 86 -1.27 1.93 -6.09
N ILE A 87 -1.88 3.08 -6.39
CA ILE A 87 -1.14 4.28 -6.81
C ILE A 87 -0.20 4.77 -5.71
N ALA A 88 -0.64 4.74 -4.45
CA ALA A 88 0.19 5.15 -3.31
C ALA A 88 1.33 4.17 -3.02
N LEU A 89 1.19 2.89 -3.37
CA LEU A 89 2.23 1.88 -3.20
C LEU A 89 3.31 1.91 -4.29
N ASP A 90 2.97 2.41 -5.48
CA ASP A 90 3.87 2.40 -6.64
C ASP A 90 5.25 3.05 -6.38
N PRO A 91 5.39 4.18 -5.65
CA PRO A 91 6.70 4.72 -5.29
C PRO A 91 7.55 3.75 -4.46
N LEU A 92 6.93 3.07 -3.48
CA LEU A 92 7.61 2.08 -2.63
C LEU A 92 8.09 0.89 -3.46
N TYR A 93 7.24 0.36 -4.35
CA TYR A 93 7.62 -0.74 -5.24
C TYR A 93 8.82 -0.39 -6.11
N ARG A 94 8.83 0.80 -6.71
CA ARG A 94 9.97 1.25 -7.54
C ARG A 94 11.26 1.38 -6.73
N GLU A 95 11.16 1.85 -5.49
CA GLU A 95 12.32 2.00 -4.61
C GLU A 95 12.87 0.63 -4.18
N LEU A 96 12.00 -0.32 -3.87
CA LEU A 96 12.35 -1.71 -3.57
C LEU A 96 12.99 -2.40 -4.78
N ASP A 97 12.40 -2.28 -5.96
CA ASP A 97 12.93 -2.83 -7.21
C ASP A 97 14.31 -2.26 -7.54
N GLY A 98 14.45 -0.93 -7.43
CA GLY A 98 15.72 -0.25 -7.63
C GLY A 98 16.80 -0.70 -6.64
N PHE A 99 16.44 -0.82 -5.36
CA PHE A 99 17.36 -1.27 -4.32
C PHE A 99 17.83 -2.70 -4.56
N ILE A 100 16.92 -3.61 -4.87
CA ILE A 100 17.21 -5.03 -5.10
C ILE A 100 18.02 -5.21 -6.39
N GLY A 101 17.65 -4.51 -7.46
CA GLY A 101 18.37 -4.53 -8.73
C GLY A 101 19.79 -3.96 -8.62
N ALA A 102 19.98 -2.89 -7.85
CA ALA A 102 21.29 -2.24 -7.69
C ALA A 102 22.24 -3.00 -6.76
N ARG A 103 21.73 -3.61 -5.68
CA ARG A 103 22.57 -4.27 -4.67
C ARG A 103 22.73 -5.77 -4.86
N ARG A 104 22.03 -6.40 -5.83
CA ARG A 104 21.98 -7.87 -5.99
C ARG A 104 21.94 -8.52 -4.62
N VAL A 105 20.89 -8.23 -3.84
CA VAL A 105 20.82 -8.64 -2.44
C VAL A 105 20.86 -10.17 -2.41
N GLY A 106 22.06 -10.69 -2.13
CA GLY A 106 22.35 -12.12 -2.13
C GLY A 106 21.85 -12.71 -0.84
N MET A 107 20.87 -13.61 -0.93
CA MET A 107 20.52 -14.47 0.17
C MET A 107 21.40 -15.71 0.11
N GLN A 108 22.15 -15.96 1.19
CA GLN A 108 22.86 -17.22 1.38
C GLN A 108 21.87 -18.24 1.98
N SER A 109 21.63 -19.32 1.25
CA SER A 109 20.84 -20.47 1.70
C SER A 109 21.70 -21.73 1.66
N ALA A 110 21.26 -22.81 2.30
CA ALA A 110 21.91 -24.12 2.23
C ALA A 110 22.09 -24.63 0.78
N ALA A 111 21.30 -24.10 -0.17
CA ALA A 111 21.37 -24.44 -1.60
C ALA A 111 22.15 -23.46 -2.48
N GLY A 112 22.81 -22.46 -1.88
CA GLY A 112 23.66 -21.50 -2.58
C GLY A 112 23.23 -20.05 -2.44
N ASN A 113 23.83 -19.19 -3.25
CA ASN A 113 23.55 -17.75 -3.27
C ASN A 113 22.44 -17.45 -4.29
N PHE A 114 21.37 -16.84 -3.81
CA PHE A 114 20.24 -16.42 -4.65
C PHE A 114 20.12 -14.91 -4.66
N GLU A 115 19.84 -14.33 -5.82
CA GLU A 115 19.48 -12.91 -5.91
C GLU A 115 18.01 -12.75 -5.57
N LEU A 116 17.73 -11.89 -4.58
CA LEU A 116 16.38 -11.44 -4.29
C LEU A 116 15.74 -10.83 -5.55
N ARG A 117 14.46 -11.11 -5.73
CA ARG A 117 13.59 -10.47 -6.71
C ARG A 117 12.31 -10.07 -6.01
N VAL A 118 11.79 -8.89 -6.32
CA VAL A 118 10.45 -8.51 -5.89
C VAL A 118 9.46 -9.23 -6.80
N ALA A 119 8.51 -9.93 -6.20
CA ALA A 119 7.33 -10.40 -6.90
C ALA A 119 6.24 -9.31 -6.75
N GLY A 120 5.81 -8.74 -7.87
CA GLY A 120 4.71 -7.78 -7.97
C GLY A 120 3.56 -8.37 -8.77
#